data_AF-A0A5K7ZXN7-F1
#
_entry.id   AF-A0A5K7ZXN7-F1
#
_cell.length_a   1.000
_cell.length_b   1.000
_cell.length_c   1.000
_cell.angle_alpha   90.00
_cell.angle_beta   90.00
_cell.angle_gamma   90.00
#
_symmetry.space_group_name_H-M   'P 1'
#
loop_
_entity.id
_entity.type
_entity.pdbx_description
1 polymer ?
#
loop_
_entity_poly.entity_id
_entity_poly.type
_entity_poly.pdbx_seq_one_letter_code
_entity_poly.pdbx_strand_id
1 'polypeptide(L)'
;MDSIPLTQTDAPVTPDTQKTQSLCPDCLALLPARRVIRGNRVYLEKHCPEHGSFSVRIWDGEPAFTGWQRPKIPTRPAHCGHPVEAITTSLAVKASGSTVPSPPAGYAARPVRR
;
A
#
# COMPACT_ATOMS: atom_id res chain seq x y z
N MET A 1 -6.20 -5.32 -38.91
CA MET A 1 -5.20 -5.83 -37.94
C MET A 1 -4.38 -4.63 -37.54
N ASP A 2 -5.04 -3.80 -36.75
CA ASP A 2 -4.76 -2.39 -36.65
C ASP A 2 -3.64 -2.16 -35.65
N SER A 3 -2.54 -1.64 -36.19
CA SER A 3 -1.36 -1.20 -35.46
C SER A 3 -1.77 -0.19 -34.38
N ILE A 4 -1.55 -0.51 -33.12
CA ILE A 4 -1.66 0.45 -32.02
C ILE A 4 -0.44 1.38 -32.10
N PRO A 5 -0.59 2.69 -32.34
CA PRO A 5 0.55 3.60 -32.30
C PRO A 5 0.93 3.87 -30.84
N LEU A 6 2.18 3.58 -30.49
CA LEU A 6 2.81 3.97 -29.23
C LEU A 6 3.15 5.47 -29.25
N THR A 7 2.14 6.34 -29.23
CA THR A 7 2.35 7.78 -28.97
C THR A 7 2.30 8.03 -27.47
N GLN A 8 3.33 7.58 -26.75
CA GLN A 8 3.54 8.02 -25.38
C GLN A 8 4.07 9.46 -25.42
N THR A 9 3.15 10.42 -25.30
CA THR A 9 3.52 11.81 -25.01
C THR A 9 3.97 11.87 -23.56
N ASP A 10 5.21 11.50 -23.29
CA ASP A 10 5.83 11.78 -22.00
C ASP A 10 6.08 13.29 -21.95
N ALA A 11 5.18 13.99 -21.27
CA ALA A 11 5.41 15.35 -20.79
C ALA A 11 6.78 15.42 -20.09
N PRO A 12 7.45 16.58 -20.05
CA PRO A 12 8.71 16.73 -19.34
C PRO A 12 8.47 16.58 -17.83
N VAL A 13 8.47 15.34 -17.35
CA VAL A 13 8.49 15.02 -15.93
C VAL A 13 9.90 15.29 -15.44
N THR A 14 10.16 16.53 -15.03
CA THR A 14 11.29 16.83 -14.15
C THR A 14 11.18 15.87 -12.95
N PRO A 15 12.15 14.99 -12.69
CA PRO A 15 12.06 14.05 -11.59
C PRO A 15 12.23 14.81 -10.29
N ASP A 16 11.14 15.33 -9.75
CA ASP A 16 11.10 15.74 -8.36
C ASP A 16 11.15 14.46 -7.53
N THR A 17 12.35 14.06 -7.16
CA THR A 17 12.67 12.81 -6.45
C THR A 17 11.96 12.72 -5.08
N GLN A 18 11.41 13.84 -4.59
CA GLN A 18 10.70 13.90 -3.33
C GLN A 18 9.19 13.71 -3.47
N LYS A 19 8.63 13.79 -4.69
CA LYS A 19 7.21 13.48 -4.92
C LYS A 19 6.97 11.97 -4.84
N THR A 20 5.86 11.62 -4.22
CA THR A 20 5.39 10.24 -4.10
C THR A 20 3.87 10.23 -3.88
N GLN A 21 3.28 9.06 -3.66
CA GLN A 21 1.88 8.93 -3.29
C GLN A 21 1.75 8.20 -1.96
N SER A 22 0.68 8.46 -1.23
CA SER A 22 0.38 7.82 0.05
C SER A 22 -1.14 7.71 0.23
N LEU A 23 -1.61 6.76 1.01
CA LEU A 23 -3.05 6.60 1.30
C LEU A 23 -3.47 7.45 2.49
N CYS A 24 -4.66 8.05 2.47
CA CYS A 24 -5.27 8.65 3.66
C CYS A 24 -5.45 7.58 4.76
N PRO A 25 -5.10 7.83 6.04
CA PRO A 25 -5.33 6.87 7.12
C PRO A 25 -6.82 6.56 7.38
N ASP A 26 -7.70 7.51 7.08
CA ASP A 26 -9.13 7.43 7.40
C ASP A 26 -9.94 6.86 6.23
N CYS A 27 -9.81 7.42 5.02
CA CYS A 27 -10.58 6.98 3.85
C CYS A 27 -9.80 6.09 2.87
N LEU A 28 -8.50 5.88 3.08
CA LEU A 28 -7.63 5.11 2.17
C LEU A 28 -7.56 5.65 0.74
N ALA A 29 -8.00 6.90 0.48
CA ALA A 29 -7.85 7.54 -0.81
C ALA A 29 -6.36 7.74 -1.16
N LEU A 30 -6.01 7.59 -2.44
CA LEU A 30 -4.65 7.83 -2.93
C LEU A 30 -4.37 9.34 -3.05
N LEU A 31 -3.39 9.83 -2.29
CA LEU A 31 -3.06 11.25 -2.19
C LEU A 31 -1.67 11.54 -2.76
N PRO A 32 -1.47 12.71 -3.38
CA PRO A 32 -0.13 13.23 -3.62
C PRO A 32 0.56 13.48 -2.27
N ALA A 33 1.83 13.07 -2.18
CA ALA A 33 2.65 13.24 -1.00
C ALA A 33 4.05 13.72 -1.38
N ARG A 34 4.73 14.38 -0.45
CA ARG A 34 6.11 14.82 -0.61
C ARG A 34 6.95 14.45 0.59
N ARG A 35 8.22 14.16 0.34
CA ARG A 35 9.24 13.97 1.38
C ARG A 35 9.90 15.31 1.67
N VAL A 36 9.81 15.77 2.91
CA VAL A 36 10.36 17.06 3.36
C VAL A 36 11.49 16.81 4.34
N ILE A 37 12.68 17.24 3.98
CA ILE A 37 13.88 17.15 4.82
C ILE A 37 13.88 18.35 5.77
N ARG A 38 13.99 18.08 7.07
CA ARG A 38 14.10 19.09 8.13
C ARG A 38 15.26 18.69 9.05
N GLY A 39 16.45 19.24 8.80
CA GLY A 39 17.69 18.78 9.44
C GLY A 39 17.97 17.31 9.10
N ASN A 40 18.31 16.49 10.10
CA ASN A 40 18.54 15.05 9.94
C ASN A 40 17.26 14.19 10.00
N ARG A 41 16.10 14.77 9.71
CA ARG A 41 14.81 14.07 9.73
C ARG A 41 14.11 14.27 8.41
N VAL A 42 13.38 13.25 7.98
CA VAL A 42 12.51 13.34 6.79
C VAL A 42 11.09 13.05 7.17
N TYR A 43 10.19 13.92 6.70
CA TYR A 43 8.76 13.83 6.91
C TYR A 43 8.05 13.53 5.61
N LEU A 44 7.05 12.65 5.64
CA LEU A 44 6.11 12.45 4.55
C LEU A 44 4.88 13.33 4.82
N GLU A 45 4.73 14.36 4.00
CA GLU A 45 3.61 15.30 4.08
C GLU A 45 2.60 15.01 2.97
N LYS A 46 1.32 15.00 3.33
CA LYS A 46 0.19 14.79 2.42
C LYS A 46 -1.03 15.57 2.91
N HIS A 47 -1.97 15.82 2.02
CA HIS A 47 -3.23 16.49 2.34
C HIS A 47 -4.41 15.73 1.73
N CYS A 48 -5.38 15.37 2.56
CA CYS A 48 -6.66 14.81 2.18
C CYS A 48 -7.70 15.94 2.19
N PRO A 49 -8.49 16.13 1.14
CA PRO A 49 -9.54 17.16 1.14
C PRO A 49 -10.62 16.92 2.20
N GLU A 50 -10.83 15.67 2.61
CA GLU A 50 -11.83 15.29 3.61
C GLU A 50 -11.27 15.25 5.05
N HIS A 51 -10.03 14.75 5.21
CA HIS A 51 -9.44 14.46 6.53
C HIS A 51 -8.26 15.38 6.90
N GLY A 52 -7.94 16.35 6.05
CA GLY A 52 -6.93 17.37 6.33
C GLY A 52 -5.48 16.94 6.07
N SER A 53 -4.54 17.65 6.69
CA SER A 53 -3.10 17.48 6.46
C SER A 53 -2.48 16.47 7.43
N PHE A 54 -1.61 15.61 6.90
CA PHE A 54 -0.84 14.64 7.68
C PHE A 54 0.66 14.85 7.44
N SER A 55 1.45 14.74 8.50
CA SER A 55 2.91 14.81 8.46
C SER A 55 3.49 13.75 9.38
N VAL A 56 4.15 12.74 8.82
CA VAL A 56 4.73 11.62 9.57
C VAL A 56 6.23 11.55 9.32
N ARG A 57 7.03 11.37 10.36
CA ARG A 57 8.48 11.18 10.23
C ARG A 57 8.77 9.79 9.68
N ILE A 58 9.50 9.72 8.58
CA ILE A 58 9.84 8.47 7.86
C ILE A 58 11.33 8.13 7.93
N TRP A 59 12.17 9.06 8.37
CA TRP A 59 13.61 8.87 8.49
C TRP A 59 14.19 9.71 9.63
N ASP A 60 15.18 9.16 10.32
CA ASP A 60 15.96 9.81 11.37
C ASP A 60 17.45 9.49 11.19
N GLY A 61 18.29 10.53 11.25
CA GLY A 61 19.73 10.38 11.42
C GLY A 61 20.49 9.96 10.17
N GLU A 62 21.69 9.42 10.43
CA GLU A 62 22.61 8.92 9.42
C GLU A 62 22.36 7.44 9.06
N PRO A 63 22.64 7.02 7.81
CA PRO A 63 23.08 7.87 6.70
C PRO A 63 21.99 8.84 6.27
N ALA A 64 22.37 10.04 5.81
CA ALA A 64 21.41 11.01 5.29
C ALA A 64 20.49 10.37 4.24
N PHE A 65 19.20 10.66 4.32
CA PHE A 65 18.17 10.05 3.48
C PHE A 65 18.47 10.15 1.97
N THR A 66 19.04 11.27 1.53
CA THR A 66 19.45 11.50 0.14
C THR A 66 20.52 10.51 -0.34
N GLY A 67 21.49 10.17 0.51
CA GLY A 67 22.53 9.18 0.20
C GLY A 67 22.05 7.73 0.32
N TRP A 68 20.97 7.50 1.07
CA TRP A 68 20.34 6.18 1.18
C TRP A 68 19.46 5.83 -0.03
N GLN A 69 18.90 6.83 -0.72
CA GLN A 69 18.07 6.60 -1.90
C GLN A 69 18.86 5.91 -3.02
N ARG A 70 18.42 4.71 -3.40
CA ARG A 70 18.96 3.96 -4.54
C ARG A 70 17.89 3.73 -5.60
N PRO A 71 18.23 3.78 -6.90
CA PRO A 71 17.35 3.32 -7.96
C PRO A 71 16.93 1.87 -7.69
N LYS A 72 15.62 1.64 -7.58
CA LYS A 72 15.08 0.28 -7.52
C LYS A 72 14.98 -0.23 -8.95
N ILE A 73 16.00 -0.93 -9.42
CA ILE A 73 15.96 -1.62 -10.70
C ILE A 73 15.21 -2.94 -10.48
N PRO A 74 13.97 -3.09 -10.98
CA PRO A 74 13.23 -4.33 -10.82
C PRO A 74 13.94 -5.43 -11.62
N THR A 75 14.41 -6.47 -10.93
CA THR A 75 14.82 -7.71 -11.59
C THR A 75 13.54 -8.46 -11.95
N ARG A 76 13.21 -8.55 -13.23
CA ARG A 76 12.10 -9.41 -13.66
C ARG A 76 12.63 -10.84 -13.72
N PRO A 77 12.17 -11.77 -12.85
CA PRO A 77 12.57 -13.17 -12.96
C PRO A 77 12.05 -13.75 -14.28
N ALA A 78 12.72 -14.79 -14.78
CA ALA A 78 12.31 -15.48 -16.02
C ALA A 78 10.86 -16.02 -15.94
N HIS A 79 10.44 -16.40 -14.73
CA HIS A 79 9.08 -16.86 -14.44
C HIS A 79 8.55 -16.11 -13.21
N CYS A 80 7.32 -15.59 -13.32
CA CYS A 80 6.61 -15.01 -12.19
C CYS A 80 5.96 -16.13 -11.36
N GLY A 81 6.25 -16.18 -10.07
CA GLY A 81 5.68 -17.16 -9.14
C GLY A 81 6.50 -18.45 -9.00
N HIS A 82 6.41 -19.06 -7.82
CA HIS A 82 6.81 -20.44 -7.57
C HIS A 82 5.53 -21.28 -7.52
N PRO A 83 5.50 -22.54 -7.97
CA PRO A 83 4.36 -23.40 -7.71
C PRO A 83 4.10 -23.43 -6.20
N VAL A 84 2.94 -22.96 -5.79
CA VAL A 84 2.39 -23.30 -4.49
C VAL A 84 1.78 -24.68 -4.68
N GLU A 85 2.35 -25.71 -4.04
CA GLU A 85 1.69 -27.00 -4.02
C GLU A 85 0.31 -26.78 -3.43
N ALA A 86 -0.73 -27.18 -4.16
CA ALA A 86 -2.06 -27.20 -3.61
C ALA A 86 -2.00 -28.13 -2.40
N ILE A 87 -2.12 -27.56 -1.20
CA ILE A 87 -2.35 -28.33 0.01
C ILE A 87 -3.70 -29.00 -0.23
N THR A 88 -3.69 -30.20 -0.80
CA THR A 88 -4.91 -30.97 -1.01
C THR A 88 -5.37 -31.38 0.37
N THR A 89 -6.16 -30.51 0.98
CA THR A 89 -6.97 -30.91 2.12
C THR A 89 -8.08 -31.74 1.52
N SER A 90 -7.79 -33.01 1.20
CA SER A 90 -8.82 -34.02 1.03
C SER A 90 -9.46 -34.23 2.40
N LEU A 91 -10.35 -33.32 2.79
CA LEU A 91 -11.49 -33.66 3.60
C LEU A 91 -12.67 -33.77 2.66
N ALA A 92 -13.09 -35.01 2.40
CA ALA A 92 -14.45 -35.27 1.99
C ALA A 92 -15.39 -34.79 3.09
N VAL A 93 -15.79 -33.51 3.05
CA VAL A 93 -16.98 -33.05 3.75
C VAL A 93 -18.16 -33.59 2.96
N LYS A 94 -18.75 -34.70 3.45
CA LYS A 94 -20.12 -35.05 3.06
C LYS A 94 -20.99 -33.85 3.37
N ALA A 95 -21.72 -33.36 2.35
CA ALA A 95 -22.82 -32.43 2.55
C ALA A 95 -23.89 -33.12 3.41
N SER A 96 -23.80 -32.90 4.71
CA SER A 96 -24.90 -33.07 5.66
C SER A 96 -25.06 -31.70 6.30
N GLY A 97 -26.25 -31.12 6.14
CA GLY A 97 -26.56 -29.71 6.38
C GLY A 97 -25.92 -29.17 7.64
N SER A 98 -25.09 -28.13 7.47
CA SER A 98 -24.50 -27.41 8.59
C SER A 98 -25.58 -26.52 9.21
N THR A 99 -26.18 -27.01 10.29
CA THR A 99 -26.82 -26.13 11.27
C THR A 99 -25.70 -25.31 11.90
N VAL A 100 -25.76 -23.99 11.73
CA VAL A 100 -24.81 -23.07 12.35
C VAL A 100 -25.05 -23.10 13.87
N PRO A 101 -24.08 -23.47 14.72
CA PRO A 101 -24.25 -23.34 16.16
C PRO A 101 -24.33 -21.87 16.54
N SER A 102 -25.34 -21.53 17.34
CA SER A 102 -25.51 -20.17 17.86
C SER A 102 -24.29 -19.75 18.69
N PRO A 103 -23.88 -18.47 18.65
CA PRO A 103 -22.76 -17.98 19.45
C PRO A 103 -23.07 -18.11 20.95
N PRO A 104 -22.05 -18.37 21.80
CA PRO A 104 -22.26 -18.41 23.25
C PRO A 104 -22.71 -17.04 23.76
N ALA A 105 -23.68 -17.05 24.67
CA ALA A 105 -24.20 -15.87 25.35
C ALA A 105 -23.07 -15.19 26.14
N GLY A 106 -22.42 -14.19 25.55
CA GLY A 106 -21.29 -13.50 26.17
C GLY A 106 -20.61 -12.45 25.32
N TYR A 107 -20.74 -12.51 23.99
CA TYR A 107 -20.25 -11.45 23.11
C TYR A 107 -21.25 -10.29 23.05
N ALA A 108 -21.28 -9.49 24.12
CA ALA A 108 -21.96 -8.20 24.10
C ALA A 108 -21.25 -7.27 23.11
N ALA A 109 -22.00 -6.78 22.11
CA ALA A 109 -21.55 -5.73 21.22
C ALA A 109 -21.21 -4.48 22.05
N ARG A 110 -19.93 -4.09 22.04
CA ARG A 110 -19.49 -2.84 22.68
C ARG A 110 -20.06 -1.66 21.87
N PRO A 111 -20.76 -0.70 22.50
CA PRO A 111 -21.23 0.48 21.79
C PRO A 111 -20.02 1.31 21.33
N VAL A 112 -19.94 1.54 20.02
CA VAL A 112 -19.03 2.53 19.44
C VAL A 112 -19.50 3.90 19.94
N ARG A 113 -18.73 4.53 20.83
CA ARG A 113 -19.01 5.89 21.28
C ARG A 113 -18.82 6.82 20.09
N ARG A 114 -19.85 7.63 19.81
CA ARG A 114 -19.80 8.75 18.87
C ARG A 114 -19.01 9.91 19.46
#